data_AF-A0A7L1SGL5-F1
#
_entry.id   AF-A0A7L1SGL5-F1
#
_cell.length_a   1.000
_cell.length_b   1.000
_cell.length_c   1.000
_cell.angle_alpha   90.00
_cell.angle_beta   90.00
_cell.angle_gamma   90.00
#
_symmetry.space_group_name_H-M   'P 1'
#
loop_
_entity.id
_entity.type
_entity.pdbx_description
1 polymer ?
#
loop_
_entity_poly.entity_id
_entity_poly.type
_entity_poly.pdbx_seq_one_letter_code
_entity_poly.pdbx_strand_id
1 'polypeptide(L)'
;PRSLIGCGAAPRALIGCGATLWRPEEELDGCEPEAERGPAADSLPGTPPGPPDGLRQDSLELISRYLREVAGEAQASSKKLFPGLLGGPGRPGSAGDAVMEKALETLRRIGDGVMRKHELAFQGMLRKLEIQQEEDLQSVVEVAAHLFSDGVTNWGRVVTLIAFGAFVAKHLKSIKQEQSISSLAGIITDALVSSKREWLESQGGW
;
A
#
# COMPACT_ATOMS: atom_id res chain seq x y z
N PRO A 1 -25.48 56.85 -10.42
CA PRO A 1 -25.54 56.91 -11.90
C PRO A 1 -24.99 55.60 -12.50
N ARG A 2 -25.81 54.74 -13.10
CA ARG A 2 -26.14 54.72 -14.55
C ARG A 2 -24.86 54.67 -15.42
N SER A 3 -24.61 53.78 -16.37
CA SER A 3 -25.37 52.72 -17.08
C SER A 3 -24.38 52.00 -18.05
N LEU A 4 -24.59 50.86 -18.73
CA LEU A 4 -25.55 49.73 -18.74
C LEU A 4 -25.02 48.68 -19.79
N ILE A 5 -25.49 47.42 -19.75
CA ILE A 5 -25.62 46.48 -20.91
C ILE A 5 -24.28 45.90 -21.49
N GLY A 6 -24.18 44.62 -21.88
CA GLY A 6 -25.25 43.83 -22.47
C GLY A 6 -25.24 42.30 -22.30
N CYS A 7 -26.41 41.76 -22.65
CA CYS A 7 -26.83 40.37 -22.54
C CYS A 7 -26.89 39.75 -23.94
N GLY A 8 -26.71 38.43 -24.06
CA GLY A 8 -26.82 37.71 -25.33
C GLY A 8 -27.33 36.29 -25.11
N ALA A 9 -28.59 36.03 -25.45
CA ALA A 9 -29.25 34.75 -25.28
C ALA A 9 -29.14 33.85 -26.53
N ALA A 10 -29.39 32.56 -26.35
CA ALA A 10 -29.41 31.55 -27.41
C ALA A 10 -30.65 31.61 -28.31
N PRO A 11 -30.63 30.92 -29.47
CA PRO A 11 -31.85 30.47 -30.15
C PRO A 11 -32.04 28.93 -30.07
N ARG A 12 -33.30 28.49 -29.95
CA ARG A 12 -33.76 27.12 -30.25
C ARG A 12 -34.52 27.12 -31.58
N ALA A 13 -34.25 26.14 -32.44
CA ALA A 13 -35.16 25.60 -33.46
C ALA A 13 -34.70 24.14 -33.72
N LEU A 14 -35.48 23.06 -33.70
CA LEU A 14 -36.86 22.72 -34.12
C LEU A 14 -36.99 22.19 -35.56
N ILE A 15 -37.43 20.92 -35.63
CA ILE A 15 -38.22 20.24 -36.68
C ILE A 15 -37.48 19.69 -37.91
N GLY A 16 -37.77 18.43 -38.24
CA GLY A 16 -37.35 17.76 -39.48
C GLY A 16 -37.49 16.23 -39.45
N CYS A 17 -38.72 15.71 -39.52
CA CYS A 17 -38.95 14.25 -39.64
C CYS A 17 -38.55 13.71 -41.02
N GLY A 18 -38.01 12.49 -41.06
CA GLY A 18 -37.85 11.68 -42.27
C GLY A 18 -37.94 10.20 -41.90
N ALA A 19 -38.98 9.50 -42.34
CA ALA A 19 -39.30 8.15 -41.90
C ALA A 19 -39.19 7.12 -43.03
N THR A 20 -38.60 5.97 -42.69
CA THR A 20 -38.74 4.68 -43.38
C THR A 20 -38.78 3.62 -42.28
N LEU A 21 -39.94 3.31 -41.71
CA LEU A 21 -41.00 2.47 -42.29
C LEU A 21 -40.59 0.99 -42.44
N TRP A 22 -40.55 0.27 -41.32
CA TRP A 22 -40.97 -1.14 -41.26
C TRP A 22 -41.53 -1.43 -39.86
N ARG A 23 -42.71 -2.07 -39.80
CA ARG A 23 -43.42 -2.45 -38.56
C ARG A 23 -44.41 -3.60 -38.89
N PRO A 24 -45.07 -4.22 -37.89
CA PRO A 24 -44.97 -5.63 -37.49
C PRO A 24 -46.00 -6.52 -38.25
N GLU A 25 -46.32 -7.80 -37.97
CA GLU A 25 -46.66 -8.52 -36.72
C GLU A 25 -46.53 -10.06 -36.88
N GLU A 26 -47.11 -10.81 -35.93
CA GLU A 26 -47.25 -12.29 -35.79
C GLU A 26 -46.19 -12.95 -34.88
N GLU A 27 -46.41 -12.99 -33.55
CA GLU A 27 -47.30 -13.90 -32.78
C GLU A 27 -46.61 -15.25 -32.46
N LEU A 28 -46.14 -15.40 -31.20
CA LEU A 28 -46.78 -16.16 -30.12
C LEU A 28 -46.56 -17.68 -30.21
N ASP A 29 -45.70 -18.20 -29.34
CA ASP A 29 -46.09 -19.32 -28.47
C ASP A 29 -45.30 -19.26 -27.15
N GLY A 30 -45.90 -19.76 -26.07
CA GLY A 30 -45.33 -19.75 -24.73
C GLY A 30 -45.04 -21.17 -24.23
N CYS A 31 -43.86 -21.38 -23.66
CA CYS A 31 -43.56 -22.58 -22.87
C CYS A 31 -42.45 -22.26 -21.86
N GLU A 32 -42.81 -22.13 -20.58
CA GLU A 32 -41.87 -22.40 -19.49
C GLU A 32 -41.93 -23.89 -19.15
N PRO A 33 -40.76 -24.54 -18.99
CA PRO A 33 -40.68 -25.65 -18.05
C PRO A 33 -39.46 -25.52 -17.11
N GLU A 34 -39.80 -25.42 -15.83
CA GLU A 34 -39.19 -26.09 -14.66
C GLU A 34 -37.68 -26.04 -14.37
N ALA A 35 -37.39 -26.02 -13.07
CA ALA A 35 -36.06 -26.01 -12.49
C ALA A 35 -35.44 -27.41 -12.45
N GLU A 36 -34.60 -27.73 -13.43
CA GLU A 36 -33.74 -28.92 -13.36
C GLU A 36 -32.57 -28.72 -12.38
N ARG A 37 -32.59 -29.50 -11.29
CA ARG A 37 -31.62 -29.46 -10.19
C ARG A 37 -30.32 -30.17 -10.60
N GLY A 38 -29.42 -29.45 -11.28
CA GLY A 38 -28.07 -29.93 -11.57
C GLY A 38 -27.27 -30.28 -10.30
N PRO A 39 -26.72 -31.51 -10.17
CA PRO A 39 -25.89 -31.89 -9.03
C PRO A 39 -24.42 -31.46 -9.21
N ALA A 40 -23.68 -31.47 -8.10
CA ALA A 40 -22.21 -31.33 -8.04
C ALA A 40 -21.64 -30.04 -8.66
N ALA A 41 -21.76 -28.93 -7.92
CA ALA A 41 -20.68 -27.96 -7.90
C ALA A 41 -19.46 -28.61 -7.23
N ASP A 42 -18.65 -29.32 -8.03
CA ASP A 42 -17.37 -29.84 -7.57
C ASP A 42 -16.55 -28.68 -6.99
N SER A 43 -16.25 -28.80 -5.69
CA SER A 43 -15.44 -27.82 -4.98
C SER A 43 -14.02 -27.88 -5.55
N LEU A 44 -13.71 -26.95 -6.45
CA LEU A 44 -12.36 -26.79 -6.97
C LEU A 44 -11.39 -26.68 -5.78
N PRO A 45 -10.35 -27.53 -5.71
CA PRO A 45 -9.36 -27.41 -4.65
C PRO A 45 -8.72 -26.03 -4.75
N GLY A 46 -8.69 -25.31 -3.64
CA GLY A 46 -8.19 -23.93 -3.60
C GLY A 46 -6.83 -23.83 -4.27
N THR A 47 -6.68 -22.84 -5.16
CA THR A 47 -5.45 -22.61 -5.92
C THR A 47 -4.26 -22.64 -4.95
N PRO A 48 -3.24 -23.49 -5.17
CA PRO A 48 -2.09 -23.52 -4.28
C PRO A 48 -1.49 -22.11 -4.20
N PRO A 49 -1.00 -21.67 -3.02
CA PRO A 49 -0.37 -20.37 -2.91
C PRO A 49 0.72 -20.28 -3.97
N GLY A 50 0.68 -19.19 -4.75
CA GLY A 50 1.67 -18.92 -5.78
C GLY A 50 3.09 -18.90 -5.20
N PRO A 51 4.13 -18.94 -6.05
CA PRO A 51 5.50 -18.77 -5.58
C PRO A 51 5.60 -17.52 -4.69
N PRO A 52 6.36 -17.57 -3.58
CA PRO A 52 6.40 -16.49 -2.62
C PRO A 52 6.75 -15.18 -3.32
N ASP A 53 5.94 -14.17 -3.05
CA ASP A 53 6.03 -12.83 -3.63
C ASP A 53 7.28 -12.13 -3.10
N GLY A 54 8.42 -12.38 -3.76
CA GLY A 54 9.75 -11.95 -3.31
C GLY A 54 9.80 -10.46 -3.00
N LEU A 55 9.27 -9.62 -3.90
CA LEU A 55 9.20 -8.17 -3.66
C LEU A 55 8.45 -7.83 -2.38
N ARG A 56 7.30 -8.49 -2.11
CA ARG A 56 6.55 -8.27 -0.87
C ARG A 56 7.29 -8.78 0.35
N GLN A 57 7.96 -9.92 0.24
CA GLN A 57 8.75 -10.49 1.33
C GLN A 57 9.95 -9.59 1.68
N ASP A 58 10.70 -9.13 0.69
CA ASP A 58 11.82 -8.19 0.84
C ASP A 58 11.34 -6.85 1.41
N SER A 59 10.22 -6.31 0.89
CA SER A 59 9.59 -5.09 1.41
C SER A 59 9.20 -5.23 2.87
N LEU A 60 8.53 -6.35 3.22
CA LEU A 60 8.09 -6.62 4.59
C LEU A 60 9.27 -6.76 5.54
N GLU A 61 10.33 -7.45 5.12
CA GLU A 61 11.55 -7.62 5.93
C GLU A 61 12.25 -6.27 6.16
N LEU A 62 12.48 -5.49 5.09
CA LEU A 62 13.13 -4.18 5.16
C LEU A 62 12.35 -3.22 6.09
N ILE A 63 11.04 -3.10 5.87
CA ILE A 63 10.16 -2.20 6.61
C ILE A 63 10.04 -2.66 8.07
N SER A 64 9.84 -3.95 8.32
CA SER A 64 9.74 -4.49 9.69
C SER A 64 11.03 -4.28 10.49
N ARG A 65 12.20 -4.51 9.87
CA ARG A 65 13.50 -4.26 10.49
C ARG A 65 13.65 -2.78 10.86
N TYR A 66 13.41 -1.88 9.91
CA TYR A 66 13.56 -0.43 10.12
C TYR A 66 12.59 0.13 11.18
N LEU A 67 11.31 -0.23 11.13
CA LEU A 67 10.30 0.22 12.11
C LEU A 67 10.66 -0.23 13.53
N ARG A 68 11.09 -1.50 13.68
CA ARG A 68 11.50 -2.10 14.96
C ARG A 68 12.73 -1.41 15.54
N GLU A 69 13.75 -1.18 14.69
CA GLU A 69 14.95 -0.42 15.07
C GLU A 69 14.63 1.01 15.53
N VAL A 70 13.77 1.73 14.81
CA VAL A 70 13.40 3.12 15.15
C VAL A 70 12.52 3.19 16.40
N ALA A 71 11.66 2.20 16.65
CA ALA A 71 10.99 2.04 17.94
C ALA A 71 12.00 1.75 19.08
N GLY A 72 13.24 1.38 18.78
CA GLY A 72 14.23 0.99 19.77
C GLY A 72 13.82 -0.30 20.49
N GLU A 73 13.01 -1.15 19.85
CA GLU A 73 13.13 -2.58 20.09
C GLU A 73 14.53 -2.95 19.65
N ALA A 74 15.42 -3.20 20.61
CA ALA A 74 16.67 -3.85 20.29
C ALA A 74 16.31 -5.14 19.55
N GLN A 75 16.91 -5.37 18.37
CA GLN A 75 17.01 -6.74 17.88
C GLN A 75 17.43 -7.59 19.08
N ALA A 76 16.77 -8.73 19.27
CA ALA A 76 17.33 -9.79 20.09
C ALA A 76 18.66 -10.15 19.43
N SER A 77 19.71 -9.46 19.87
CA SER A 77 21.07 -9.78 19.52
C SER A 77 21.23 -11.18 20.06
N SER A 78 21.14 -12.14 19.16
CA SER A 78 21.95 -13.34 19.20
C SER A 78 23.37 -12.83 19.28
N LYS A 79 23.77 -12.49 20.52
CA LYS A 79 25.13 -12.13 20.89
C LYS A 79 25.94 -13.24 20.26
N LYS A 80 26.79 -12.89 19.29
CA LYS A 80 27.80 -13.79 18.76
C LYS A 80 28.80 -14.03 19.90
N LEU A 81 28.36 -14.80 20.90
CA LEU A 81 29.02 -15.04 22.17
C LEU A 81 30.28 -15.89 21.99
N PHE A 82 30.45 -16.46 20.79
CA PHE A 82 31.65 -17.13 20.33
C PHE A 82 31.94 -16.77 18.86
N PRO A 83 32.70 -15.69 18.57
CA PRO A 83 33.12 -15.37 17.20
C PRO A 83 34.21 -16.29 16.63
N GLY A 84 34.73 -17.27 17.39
CA GLY A 84 36.00 -17.92 17.02
C GLY A 84 36.34 -19.24 17.68
N LEU A 85 35.41 -20.20 17.80
CA LEU A 85 35.79 -21.58 18.19
C LEU A 85 35.24 -22.72 17.33
N LEU A 86 34.05 -22.62 16.71
CA LEU A 86 33.42 -23.72 15.96
C LEU A 86 32.66 -23.24 14.70
N GLY A 87 33.32 -22.52 13.80
CA GLY A 87 32.74 -22.10 12.53
C GLY A 87 33.81 -21.94 11.45
N GLY A 88 33.60 -22.59 10.29
CA GLY A 88 34.50 -22.49 9.13
C GLY A 88 34.50 -21.10 8.48
N PRO A 89 35.23 -20.92 7.35
CA PRO A 89 35.36 -19.63 6.69
C PRO A 89 33.99 -19.01 6.45
N GLY A 90 33.81 -17.78 6.92
CA GLY A 90 32.51 -17.12 6.99
C GLY A 90 31.82 -17.15 5.64
N ARG A 91 30.69 -17.85 5.57
CA ARG A 91 29.78 -17.80 4.42
C ARG A 91 29.47 -16.32 4.18
N PRO A 92 29.85 -15.73 3.03
CA PRO A 92 29.42 -14.37 2.72
C PRO A 92 27.89 -14.37 2.77
N GLY A 93 27.31 -13.31 3.32
CA GLY A 93 25.87 -13.08 3.20
C GLY A 93 25.48 -13.18 1.73
N SER A 94 24.26 -13.65 1.46
CA SER A 94 23.79 -13.72 0.07
C SER A 94 23.87 -12.33 -0.57
N ALA A 95 23.94 -12.27 -1.90
CA ALA A 95 23.91 -10.97 -2.58
C ALA A 95 22.67 -10.15 -2.19
N GLY A 96 21.54 -10.82 -1.89
CA GLY A 96 20.33 -10.22 -1.32
C GLY A 96 20.55 -9.67 0.09
N ASP A 97 21.23 -10.40 0.98
CA ASP A 97 21.53 -9.93 2.34
C ASP A 97 22.31 -8.59 2.31
N ALA A 98 23.27 -8.48 1.40
CA ALA A 98 24.09 -7.27 1.24
C ALA A 98 23.30 -6.09 0.65
N VAL A 99 22.34 -6.35 -0.24
CA VAL A 99 21.39 -5.33 -0.75
C VAL A 99 20.45 -4.88 0.37
N MET A 100 19.87 -5.82 1.11
CA MET A 100 18.97 -5.57 2.24
C MET A 100 19.62 -4.68 3.31
N GLU A 101 20.84 -4.99 3.75
CA GLU A 101 21.55 -4.17 4.74
C GLU A 101 21.87 -2.76 4.22
N LYS A 102 22.16 -2.60 2.91
CA LYS A 102 22.41 -1.30 2.27
C LYS A 102 21.13 -0.45 2.13
N ALA A 103 20.00 -1.09 1.80
CA ALA A 103 18.70 -0.45 1.79
C ALA A 103 18.31 0.02 3.19
N LEU A 104 18.54 -0.83 4.20
CA LEU A 104 18.28 -0.52 5.61
C LEU A 104 19.19 0.61 6.15
N GLU A 105 20.49 0.60 5.83
CA GLU A 105 21.40 1.72 6.12
C GLU A 105 20.93 3.04 5.45
N THR A 106 20.42 2.95 4.23
CA THR A 106 19.86 4.10 3.51
C THR A 106 18.59 4.63 4.19
N LEU A 107 17.70 3.74 4.66
CA LEU A 107 16.52 4.12 5.44
C LEU A 107 16.90 4.76 6.78
N ARG A 108 17.87 4.21 7.53
CA ARG A 108 18.42 4.85 8.75
C ARG A 108 18.88 6.27 8.44
N ARG A 109 19.76 6.44 7.46
CA ARG A 109 20.37 7.74 7.13
C ARG A 109 19.36 8.79 6.62
N ILE A 110 18.45 8.41 5.72
CA ILE A 110 17.51 9.34 5.08
C ILE A 110 16.24 9.49 5.91
N GLY A 111 15.67 8.38 6.40
CA GLY A 111 14.45 8.35 7.19
C GLY A 111 14.57 9.12 8.51
N ASP A 112 15.68 9.02 9.24
CA ASP A 112 15.94 9.85 10.43
C ASP A 112 16.09 11.34 10.09
N GLY A 113 16.55 11.65 8.87
CA GLY A 113 16.59 13.01 8.34
C GLY A 113 15.18 13.55 8.03
N VAL A 114 14.35 12.73 7.37
CA VAL A 114 12.95 13.05 7.04
C VAL A 114 12.11 13.23 8.31
N MET A 115 12.17 12.29 9.25
CA MET A 115 11.43 12.37 10.51
C MET A 115 11.76 13.64 11.29
N ARG A 116 13.05 14.00 11.44
CA ARG A 116 13.45 15.24 12.13
C ARG A 116 13.04 16.50 11.38
N LYS A 117 13.21 16.53 10.06
CA LYS A 117 12.86 17.70 9.23
C LYS A 117 11.36 17.97 9.19
N HIS A 118 10.54 16.92 9.28
CA HIS A 118 9.08 17.00 9.16
C HIS A 118 8.34 16.64 10.46
N GLU A 119 9.02 16.69 11.61
CA GLU A 119 8.51 16.24 12.92
C GLU A 119 7.15 16.84 13.28
N LEU A 120 6.99 18.16 13.17
CA LEU A 120 5.72 18.85 13.48
C LEU A 120 4.57 18.41 12.55
N ALA A 121 4.88 18.11 11.28
CA ALA A 121 3.88 17.62 10.32
C ALA A 121 3.50 16.17 10.63
N PHE A 122 4.48 15.32 10.95
CA PHE A 122 4.26 13.92 11.33
C PHE A 122 3.47 13.82 12.63
N GLN A 123 3.80 14.63 13.64
CA GLN A 123 3.04 14.74 14.89
C GLN A 123 1.62 15.28 14.64
N GLY A 124 1.46 16.20 13.70
CA GLY A 124 0.16 16.73 13.27
C GLY A 124 -0.72 15.69 12.57
N MET A 125 -0.13 14.81 11.75
CA MET A 125 -0.83 13.69 11.12
C MET A 125 -1.19 12.62 12.16
N LEU A 126 -0.23 12.19 12.98
CA LEU A 126 -0.45 11.19 14.04
C LEU A 126 -1.62 11.57 14.96
N ARG A 127 -1.71 12.85 15.39
CA ARG A 127 -2.85 13.35 16.18
C ARG A 127 -4.20 13.29 15.46
N LYS A 128 -4.24 13.33 14.13
CA LYS A 128 -5.48 13.23 13.35
C LYS A 128 -5.94 11.79 13.10
N LEU A 129 -5.00 10.83 13.14
CA LEU A 129 -5.31 9.40 12.96
C LEU A 129 -5.77 8.74 14.28
N GLU A 130 -5.56 9.40 15.42
CA GLU A 130 -6.00 8.97 16.77
C GLU A 130 -5.60 7.54 17.18
N ILE A 131 -4.55 7.00 16.57
CA ILE A 131 -4.04 5.63 16.76
C ILE A 131 -3.76 5.33 18.24
N GLN A 132 -4.50 4.37 18.80
CA GLN A 132 -4.42 3.88 20.17
C GLN A 132 -4.31 2.35 20.24
N GLN A 133 -4.77 1.65 19.21
CA GLN A 133 -4.85 0.20 19.13
C GLN A 133 -4.62 -0.29 17.68
N GLU A 134 -4.60 -1.60 17.46
CA GLU A 134 -4.13 -2.21 16.20
C GLU A 134 -5.07 -1.95 15.01
N GLU A 135 -6.35 -1.82 15.30
CA GLU A 135 -7.42 -1.62 14.32
C GLU A 135 -7.32 -0.22 13.68
N ASP A 136 -6.86 0.77 14.46
CA ASP A 136 -6.66 2.14 14.01
C ASP A 136 -5.55 2.25 12.95
N LEU A 137 -4.66 1.27 12.84
CA LEU A 137 -3.55 1.27 11.89
C LEU A 137 -4.00 1.26 10.44
N GLN A 138 -5.24 0.86 10.14
CA GLN A 138 -5.82 0.96 8.80
C GLN A 138 -5.85 2.41 8.27
N SER A 139 -5.91 3.40 9.17
CA SER A 139 -5.81 4.83 8.81
C SER A 139 -4.48 5.20 8.11
N VAL A 140 -3.42 4.40 8.29
CA VAL A 140 -2.14 4.57 7.58
C VAL A 140 -2.27 4.26 6.07
N VAL A 141 -3.23 3.41 5.67
CA VAL A 141 -3.55 3.15 4.26
C VAL A 141 -4.07 4.42 3.58
N GLU A 142 -4.88 5.22 4.27
CA GLU A 142 -5.39 6.49 3.75
C GLU A 142 -4.26 7.51 3.53
N VAL A 143 -3.28 7.56 4.44
CA VAL A 143 -2.07 8.38 4.29
C VAL A 143 -1.27 7.95 3.05
N ALA A 144 -1.10 6.64 2.83
CA ALA A 144 -0.43 6.12 1.64
C ALA A 144 -1.21 6.48 0.36
N ALA A 145 -2.53 6.27 0.34
CA ALA A 145 -3.39 6.60 -0.78
C ALA A 145 -3.32 8.10 -1.13
N HIS A 146 -3.35 8.98 -0.11
CA HIS A 146 -3.20 10.42 -0.30
C HIS A 146 -1.82 10.79 -0.86
N LEU A 147 -0.74 10.20 -0.32
CA LEU A 147 0.64 10.46 -0.74
C LEU A 147 0.93 10.12 -2.21
N PHE A 148 0.19 9.16 -2.78
CA PHE A 148 0.32 8.73 -4.18
C PHE A 148 -0.87 9.14 -5.06
N SER A 149 -1.77 10.01 -4.57
CA SER A 149 -3.03 10.37 -5.23
C SER A 149 -2.90 11.11 -6.57
N ASP A 150 -1.79 11.80 -6.83
CA ASP A 150 -1.49 12.45 -8.11
C ASP A 150 -0.87 11.50 -9.16
N GLY A 151 -0.77 10.20 -8.84
CA GLY A 151 -0.16 9.16 -9.67
C GLY A 151 1.37 9.10 -9.62
N VAL A 152 2.05 10.15 -9.12
CA VAL A 152 3.51 10.25 -9.14
C VAL A 152 4.14 9.36 -8.07
N THR A 153 5.09 8.52 -8.49
CA THR A 153 5.80 7.59 -7.60
C THR A 153 7.30 7.82 -7.71
N ASN A 154 7.98 7.94 -6.57
CA ASN A 154 9.42 8.13 -6.47
C ASN A 154 9.93 7.70 -5.09
N TRP A 155 11.23 7.41 -4.98
CA TRP A 155 11.88 7.00 -3.74
C TRP A 155 11.69 7.97 -2.57
N GLY A 156 11.61 9.28 -2.83
CA GLY A 156 11.34 10.28 -1.79
C GLY A 156 10.00 10.05 -1.10
N ARG A 157 8.95 9.70 -1.85
CA ARG A 157 7.62 9.36 -1.29
C ARG A 157 7.61 8.01 -0.60
N VAL A 158 8.24 6.98 -1.19
CA VAL A 158 8.37 5.66 -0.56
C VAL A 158 9.06 5.78 0.81
N VAL A 159 10.20 6.46 0.87
CA VAL A 159 10.93 6.73 2.13
C VAL A 159 10.11 7.62 3.08
N THR A 160 9.31 8.58 2.57
CA THR A 160 8.44 9.40 3.43
C THR A 160 7.35 8.58 4.11
N LEU A 161 6.71 7.63 3.40
CA LEU A 161 5.71 6.73 3.99
C LEU A 161 6.34 5.81 5.05
N ILE A 162 7.51 5.23 4.75
CA ILE A 162 8.22 4.36 5.69
C ILE A 162 8.72 5.15 6.92
N ALA A 163 9.19 6.38 6.73
CA ALA A 163 9.57 7.28 7.81
C ALA A 163 8.36 7.68 8.68
N PHE A 164 7.19 7.89 8.08
CA PHE A 164 5.95 8.11 8.83
C PHE A 164 5.54 6.85 9.62
N GLY A 165 5.63 5.66 9.01
CA GLY A 165 5.46 4.38 9.71
C GLY A 165 6.39 4.21 10.91
N ALA A 166 7.67 4.57 10.77
CA ALA A 166 8.62 4.52 11.87
C ALA A 166 8.32 5.54 12.99
N PHE A 167 7.72 6.68 12.64
CA PHE A 167 7.18 7.65 13.61
C PHE A 167 5.95 7.10 14.35
N VAL A 168 5.04 6.40 13.65
CA VAL A 168 3.92 5.67 14.27
C VAL A 168 4.43 4.53 15.15
N ALA A 169 5.47 3.79 14.76
CA ALA A 169 6.06 2.72 15.57
C ALA A 169 6.62 3.23 16.91
N LYS A 170 7.26 4.42 16.92
CA LYS A 170 7.65 5.12 18.16
C LYS A 170 6.45 5.46 19.04
N HIS A 171 5.36 5.93 18.44
CA HIS A 171 4.11 6.22 19.16
C HIS A 171 3.50 4.96 19.77
N LEU A 172 3.37 3.87 19.00
CA LEU A 172 2.87 2.57 19.47
C LEU A 172 3.63 2.10 20.71
N LYS A 173 4.97 2.14 20.69
CA LYS A 173 5.77 1.80 21.87
C LYS A 173 5.52 2.75 23.06
N SER A 174 5.32 4.05 22.82
CA SER A 174 5.02 5.02 23.89
C SER A 174 3.70 4.73 24.60
N ILE A 175 2.74 4.10 23.91
CA ILE A 175 1.45 3.65 24.46
C ILE A 175 1.41 2.14 24.80
N LYS A 176 2.55 1.45 24.75
CA LYS A 176 2.71 0.00 25.05
C LYS A 176 1.95 -0.94 24.10
N GLN A 177 1.93 -0.59 22.81
CA GLN A 177 1.33 -1.35 21.71
C GLN A 177 2.40 -1.87 20.72
N GLU A 178 3.63 -2.13 21.18
CA GLU A 178 4.75 -2.55 20.32
C GLU A 178 4.48 -3.85 19.54
N GLN A 179 3.62 -4.76 20.03
CA GLN A 179 3.27 -5.98 19.29
C GLN A 179 2.67 -5.68 17.90
N SER A 180 1.93 -4.57 17.78
CA SER A 180 1.24 -4.15 16.55
C SER A 180 2.17 -3.47 15.54
N ILE A 181 3.46 -3.27 15.86
CA ILE A 181 4.48 -2.79 14.90
C ILE A 181 4.64 -3.76 13.72
N SER A 182 4.45 -5.06 13.96
CA SER A 182 4.47 -6.08 12.88
C SER A 182 3.30 -5.88 11.92
N SER A 183 2.10 -5.60 12.45
CA SER A 183 0.90 -5.33 11.67
C SER A 183 1.00 -4.01 10.90
N LEU A 184 1.57 -2.96 11.50
CA LEU A 184 1.90 -1.71 10.84
C LEU A 184 2.87 -1.90 9.65
N ALA A 185 3.91 -2.72 9.82
CA ALA A 185 4.85 -3.03 8.74
C ALA A 185 4.16 -3.79 7.59
N GLY A 186 3.25 -4.72 7.91
CA GLY A 186 2.37 -5.37 6.95
C GLY A 186 1.52 -4.38 6.16
N ILE A 187 0.78 -3.51 6.86
CA ILE A 187 -0.10 -2.48 6.26
C ILE A 187 0.67 -1.56 5.28
N ILE A 188 1.85 -1.08 5.67
CA ILE A 188 2.67 -0.22 4.80
C ILE A 188 3.20 -1.00 3.60
N THR A 189 3.62 -2.25 3.81
CA THR A 189 4.08 -3.13 2.73
C THR A 189 2.97 -3.38 1.72
N ASP A 190 1.76 -3.73 2.18
CA ASP A 190 0.63 -4.02 1.31
C ASP A 190 0.15 -2.76 0.57
N ALA A 191 0.16 -1.58 1.20
CA ALA A 191 -0.16 -0.32 0.54
C ALA A 191 0.84 0.04 -0.58
N LEU A 192 2.14 -0.17 -0.34
CA LEU A 192 3.19 0.03 -1.34
C LEU A 192 3.09 -0.99 -2.47
N VAL A 193 3.14 -2.28 -2.15
CA VAL A 193 3.25 -3.35 -3.15
C VAL A 193 1.97 -3.49 -3.98
N SER A 194 0.78 -3.40 -3.37
CA SER A 194 -0.48 -3.56 -4.12
C SER A 194 -0.70 -2.48 -5.17
N SER A 195 -0.19 -1.26 -4.96
CA SER A 195 -0.40 -0.13 -5.86
C SER A 195 0.82 0.27 -6.68
N LYS A 196 2.04 -0.08 -6.24
CA LYS A 196 3.32 0.36 -6.83
C LYS A 196 4.29 -0.77 -7.20
N ARG A 197 3.86 -2.04 -7.21
CA ARG A 197 4.68 -3.18 -7.67
C ARG A 197 5.44 -2.89 -8.96
N GLU A 198 4.71 -2.57 -10.04
CA GLU A 198 5.30 -2.36 -11.37
C GLU A 198 6.37 -1.28 -11.35
N TRP A 199 6.16 -0.23 -10.55
CA TRP A 199 7.14 0.83 -10.37
C TRP A 199 8.39 0.32 -9.62
N LEU A 200 8.22 -0.39 -8.49
CA LEU A 200 9.34 -0.97 -7.73
C LEU A 200 10.16 -1.96 -8.58
N GLU A 201 9.49 -2.84 -9.32
CA GLU A 201 10.11 -3.80 -10.23
C GLU A 201 10.85 -3.07 -11.39
N SER A 202 10.30 -1.97 -11.91
CA SER A 202 11.00 -1.12 -12.90
C SER A 202 12.27 -0.44 -12.37
N GLN A 203 12.40 -0.28 -11.04
CA GLN A 203 13.62 0.23 -10.40
C GLN A 203 14.64 -0.89 -10.10
N GLY A 204 14.28 -2.16 -10.32
CA GLY A 204 15.10 -3.33 -9.98
C GLY A 204 14.92 -3.85 -8.55
N GLY A 205 13.89 -3.41 -7.83
CA GLY A 205 13.66 -3.75 -6.42
C GLY A 205 14.16 -2.66 -5.45
N TRP A 206 14.62 -3.09 -4.27
CA TRP A 206 15.17 -2.26 -3.19
C TRP A 206 16.70 -2.05 -3.30
#